data_AF-A0AB39NBS3-F1
#
_entry.id   AF-A0AB39NBS3-F1
#
_cell.length_a   1.000
_cell.length_b   1.000
_cell.length_c   1.000
_cell.angle_alpha   90.00
_cell.angle_beta   90.00
_cell.angle_gamma   90.00
#
_symmetry.space_group_name_H-M   'P 1'
#
loop_
_entity.id
_entity.type
_entity.pdbx_description
1 polymer ?
#
loop_
_entity_poly.entity_id
_entity_poly.type
_entity_poly.pdbx_seq_one_letter_code
_entity_poly.pdbx_strand_id
1 'polypeptide(L)'
;MDNGAWTDLITNATMLTAEERDDPRPWLGELPGGSHDVAAYVHESTHHWCFNSRVGNALFTVAARADSNAQVYLLRRAASTWRDYSPELDAVGEALSDLVEERGGLGRNGRRLTAEDRVDAPWLILDDVLRFQVTIRLLRPLAEGLALFAEHDAVPRVNSRAGSHLAKDLAFYFKGGANLVKNDLIIEPFSTLAAAGGILRDARLSPYGLASKASLLAAPLSTSAQGYLPGYLAVKSMWWHLSSQDSRLATETDLVLAYLRSYFYDDPGLATVLLASPERDPLVSVDRVVDHLARRLADIERVTANDVALFEDSLVRFTQTGEPGTGDGILADPRCRERATPLFMETVQSLGEGPRQELLGERVVQATQDLLFRVWRRRPYLSVSSVPVTLRVRGDGAGAEVEWRGKPLFAVAASDLTPHAAAGSYDARLEILLATAMTGKDLLCRGAFVTAQGRLLSCTMNRQASADLRRTMLTHHQERNELVAAGGQLSGFANGVVAHMDGLKQFLDRTMRQTIPVADSLFRDTALWPSRDQASTEHCGELMSEDGLIPVLGSARLLNSLALLGLATGIDPDRSRVAEVFASRGFDLEWTLDQLDACWHTHGYPPRVTRSPELLLSLV
;
A
#
# COMPACT_ATOMS: atom_id res chain seq x y z
N MET A 1 6.57 -5.45 15.11
CA MET A 1 6.58 -4.98 13.66
C MET A 1 5.47 -3.95 13.43
N ASP A 2 5.48 -2.68 14.24
CA ASP A 2 5.06 -1.46 13.49
C ASP A 2 5.63 -0.22 14.17
N ASN A 3 6.98 -0.12 14.16
CA ASN A 3 7.77 1.09 14.53
C ASN A 3 7.04 2.38 14.15
N GLY A 4 5.53 2.17 13.98
CA GLY A 4 4.91 3.50 13.80
C GLY A 4 4.72 3.81 12.31
N ALA A 5 5.26 2.94 11.33
CA ALA A 5 4.98 3.20 9.91
C ALA A 5 3.55 2.77 9.54
N TRP A 6 2.94 3.64 8.77
CA TRP A 6 1.56 3.25 8.41
C TRP A 6 1.22 3.85 7.04
N THR A 7 0.31 3.21 6.39
CA THR A 7 -0.32 3.75 5.17
C THR A 7 -1.84 3.78 5.35
N ASP A 8 -2.33 5.01 5.18
CA ASP A 8 -3.81 5.11 5.22
C ASP A 8 -4.39 4.61 3.89
N LEU A 9 -5.22 3.65 4.00
CA LEU A 9 -5.66 2.92 2.78
C LEU A 9 -6.67 3.75 1.99
N ILE A 10 -7.26 4.83 2.65
CA ILE A 10 -8.22 5.66 1.88
C ILE A 10 -7.46 6.80 1.18
N THR A 11 -6.58 7.43 1.91
CA THR A 11 -5.94 8.62 1.29
C THR A 11 -4.61 8.20 0.67
N ASN A 12 -4.17 6.97 1.07
CA ASN A 12 -2.86 6.43 0.67
C ASN A 12 -1.70 7.25 1.25
N ALA A 13 -2.08 8.06 2.24
CA ALA A 13 -0.98 8.74 2.97
C ALA A 13 -0.11 7.71 3.72
N THR A 14 1.19 7.88 3.44
CA THR A 14 2.11 6.89 4.05
C THR A 14 3.17 7.64 4.87
N MET A 15 3.35 7.03 6.08
CA MET A 15 4.45 7.51 6.94
C MET A 15 5.32 6.33 7.37
N LEU A 16 6.68 6.38 7.07
CA LEU A 16 7.58 5.23 7.32
C LEU A 16 8.12 5.30 8.75
N THR A 17 8.50 6.48 9.24
CA THR A 17 9.03 6.54 10.63
C THR A 17 8.23 7.58 11.42
N ALA A 18 7.53 7.08 12.44
CA ALA A 18 6.69 8.02 13.22
C ALA A 18 7.43 8.46 14.48
N GLU A 19 8.78 7.82 14.63
CA GLU A 19 9.23 8.12 16.01
C GLU A 19 10.30 9.21 15.99
N GLU A 20 10.18 10.16 16.87
CA GLU A 20 11.11 11.28 17.09
C GLU A 20 12.55 10.77 17.26
N ARG A 21 12.69 9.42 17.35
CA ARG A 21 14.04 9.00 17.74
C ARG A 21 14.80 8.44 16.52
N ASP A 22 14.06 8.43 15.38
CA ASP A 22 14.78 7.77 14.27
C ASP A 22 15.68 8.80 13.56
N ASP A 23 16.92 8.40 13.36
CA ASP A 23 17.90 9.24 12.63
C ASP A 23 17.45 9.47 11.18
N PRO A 24 17.20 10.82 10.82
CA PRO A 24 16.67 11.13 9.49
C PRO A 24 17.77 11.12 8.42
N ARG A 25 19.00 10.96 8.81
CA ARG A 25 20.12 11.13 7.87
C ARG A 25 20.06 10.09 6.75
N PRO A 26 19.54 8.89 7.06
CA PRO A 26 19.50 7.93 5.96
C PRO A 26 18.54 8.37 4.83
N TRP A 27 17.66 9.33 5.24
CA TRP A 27 16.69 9.73 4.20
C TRP A 27 17.14 11.03 3.53
N LEU A 28 18.26 11.68 4.12
CA LEU A 28 18.68 13.00 3.61
C LEU A 28 19.95 12.85 2.78
N GLY A 29 20.68 11.65 2.94
CA GLY A 29 21.97 11.53 2.25
C GLY A 29 21.80 10.77 0.92
N GLU A 30 23.07 10.75 0.13
CA GLU A 30 23.20 10.05 -1.16
C GLU A 30 23.14 8.52 -0.97
N LEU A 31 23.21 8.00 0.43
CA LEU A 31 23.02 6.53 0.58
C LEU A 31 22.48 6.24 1.98
N PRO A 32 21.16 6.17 2.21
CA PRO A 32 20.75 5.71 3.54
C PRO A 32 21.49 4.46 3.98
N GLY A 33 22.33 4.52 5.03
CA GLY A 33 23.00 3.33 5.60
C GLY A 33 22.14 2.68 6.70
N GLY A 34 21.44 1.46 6.33
CA GLY A 34 20.95 0.51 7.36
C GLY A 34 19.87 -0.41 6.78
N SER A 35 20.14 -1.67 6.87
CA SER A 35 19.28 -2.74 6.36
C SER A 35 17.85 -2.63 6.89
N HIS A 36 17.63 -1.95 8.06
CA HIS A 36 16.24 -1.85 8.58
C HIS A 36 15.46 -0.78 7.84
N ASP A 37 16.01 0.35 7.47
CA ASP A 37 15.29 1.43 6.76
C ASP A 37 14.92 0.99 5.34
N VAL A 38 15.86 0.22 4.75
CA VAL A 38 15.54 -0.26 3.38
C VAL A 38 14.33 -1.22 3.44
N ALA A 39 14.41 -2.11 4.45
CA ALA A 39 13.28 -3.05 4.54
C ALA A 39 11.96 -2.32 4.82
N ALA A 40 11.96 -1.38 5.74
CA ALA A 40 10.71 -0.63 6.04
C ALA A 40 10.24 0.15 4.81
N TYR A 41 11.24 0.75 4.12
CA TYR A 41 10.83 1.53 2.92
C TYR A 41 10.17 0.60 1.90
N VAL A 42 10.87 -0.50 1.59
CA VAL A 42 10.32 -1.41 0.55
C VAL A 42 8.94 -1.92 0.98
N HIS A 43 8.79 -2.17 2.25
CA HIS A 43 7.50 -2.70 2.72
C HIS A 43 6.40 -1.64 2.62
N GLU A 44 6.63 -0.52 3.16
CA GLU A 44 5.53 0.48 3.18
C GLU A 44 5.31 1.05 1.78
N SER A 45 6.34 1.19 1.00
CA SER A 45 6.15 1.68 -0.38
C SER A 45 5.32 0.69 -1.21
N THR A 46 5.51 -0.55 -0.86
CA THR A 46 4.66 -1.52 -1.58
C THR A 46 3.17 -1.33 -1.23
N HIS A 47 2.86 -1.08 0.05
CA HIS A 47 1.45 -0.77 0.36
C HIS A 47 0.98 0.47 -0.42
N HIS A 48 1.89 1.43 -0.33
CA HIS A 48 1.53 2.68 -1.05
C HIS A 48 1.28 2.39 -2.54
N TRP A 49 2.10 1.58 -3.12
CA TRP A 49 1.99 1.19 -4.54
C TRP A 49 0.69 0.42 -4.80
N CYS A 50 0.30 -0.45 -3.91
CA CYS A 50 -0.92 -1.25 -4.11
C CYS A 50 -2.17 -0.37 -4.07
N PHE A 51 -2.11 0.69 -3.24
CA PHE A 51 -3.40 1.41 -3.07
C PHE A 51 -3.38 2.70 -3.90
N ASN A 52 -2.20 2.84 -4.52
CA ASN A 52 -2.25 3.82 -5.64
C ASN A 52 -2.57 3.10 -6.94
N SER A 53 -3.71 2.56 -7.01
CA SER A 53 -4.15 1.70 -8.13
C SER A 53 -5.62 1.97 -8.43
N ARG A 54 -6.08 1.31 -9.46
CA ARG A 54 -7.52 1.46 -9.81
C ARG A 54 -8.42 0.98 -8.65
N VAL A 55 -8.13 -0.16 -8.15
CA VAL A 55 -8.94 -0.66 -7.01
C VAL A 55 -8.82 0.30 -5.82
N GLY A 56 -7.56 0.76 -5.58
CA GLY A 56 -7.40 1.75 -4.49
C GLY A 56 -8.28 2.99 -4.73
N ASN A 57 -8.34 3.47 -5.98
CA ASN A 57 -9.18 4.64 -6.29
C ASN A 57 -10.67 4.31 -6.12
N ALA A 58 -11.06 3.15 -6.52
CA ALA A 58 -12.47 2.75 -6.32
C ALA A 58 -12.81 2.70 -4.83
N LEU A 59 -11.92 2.17 -4.02
CA LEU A 59 -12.19 2.13 -2.56
C LEU A 59 -12.34 3.56 -2.00
N PHE A 60 -11.40 4.36 -2.48
CA PHE A 60 -11.48 5.76 -2.04
C PHE A 60 -12.83 6.37 -2.44
N THR A 61 -13.27 6.10 -3.60
CA THR A 61 -14.52 6.71 -4.11
C THR A 61 -15.73 6.14 -3.37
N VAL A 62 -15.74 4.85 -3.13
CA VAL A 62 -16.88 4.25 -2.41
C VAL A 62 -16.95 4.81 -0.98
N ALA A 63 -15.79 5.01 -0.34
CA ALA A 63 -15.82 5.62 1.02
C ALA A 63 -16.35 7.05 0.96
N ALA A 64 -15.91 7.77 -0.05
CA ALA A 64 -16.38 9.17 -0.17
C ALA A 64 -17.89 9.21 -0.43
N ARG A 65 -18.34 8.31 -1.32
CA ARG A 65 -19.79 8.26 -1.58
C ARG A 65 -20.58 7.93 -0.32
N ALA A 66 -20.09 6.90 0.48
CA ALA A 66 -20.79 6.57 1.74
C ALA A 66 -20.86 7.79 2.67
N ASP A 67 -19.83 8.47 2.73
CA ASP A 67 -19.80 9.63 3.64
C ASP A 67 -20.71 10.75 3.13
N SER A 68 -20.61 10.98 1.88
CA SER A 68 -21.50 12.02 1.32
C SER A 68 -22.97 11.65 1.54
N ASN A 69 -23.35 10.41 1.26
CA ASN A 69 -24.75 9.99 1.52
C ASN A 69 -25.11 10.13 3.01
N ALA A 70 -24.20 9.88 3.86
CA ALA A 70 -24.49 10.02 5.32
C ALA A 70 -24.73 11.49 5.68
N GLN A 71 -23.96 12.37 5.07
CA GLN A 71 -24.18 13.80 5.37
C GLN A 71 -25.58 14.24 4.92
N VAL A 72 -25.93 13.79 3.69
CA VAL A 72 -27.28 14.15 3.19
C VAL A 72 -28.35 13.57 4.12
N TYR A 73 -28.13 12.35 4.53
CA TYR A 73 -29.09 11.73 5.45
C TYR A 73 -29.20 12.53 6.76
N LEU A 74 -28.13 12.93 7.32
CA LEU A 74 -28.14 13.64 8.63
C LEU A 74 -28.79 15.03 8.47
N LEU A 75 -28.54 15.70 7.35
CA LEU A 75 -29.16 17.02 7.14
C LEU A 75 -30.68 16.88 7.00
N ARG A 76 -31.06 15.87 6.27
CA ARG A 76 -32.52 15.68 6.12
C ARG A 76 -33.16 15.31 7.46
N ARG A 77 -32.37 14.55 8.11
CA ARG A 77 -32.88 14.17 9.45
C ARG A 77 -33.07 15.41 10.33
N ALA A 78 -32.17 16.35 10.32
CA ALA A 78 -32.24 17.57 11.16
C ALA A 78 -33.43 18.44 10.74
N ALA A 79 -33.81 18.34 9.52
CA ALA A 79 -34.92 19.19 9.03
C ALA A 79 -36.28 18.54 9.29
N SER A 80 -36.23 17.30 9.69
CA SER A 80 -37.52 16.59 9.84
C SER A 80 -38.00 16.66 11.29
N THR A 81 -39.35 16.71 11.49
CA THR A 81 -39.94 16.70 12.85
C THR A 81 -39.78 15.33 13.50
N TRP A 82 -39.11 14.49 12.72
CA TRP A 82 -39.01 13.11 13.22
C TRP A 82 -37.69 12.90 13.96
N ARG A 83 -37.78 12.46 15.17
CA ARG A 83 -36.55 12.18 15.95
C ARG A 83 -36.50 10.69 16.33
N ASP A 84 -36.06 9.84 15.39
CA ASP A 84 -35.82 8.45 15.88
C ASP A 84 -34.83 8.44 17.06
N TYR A 85 -34.77 7.47 18.00
CA TYR A 85 -34.14 7.21 19.31
C TYR A 85 -32.63 7.47 19.25
N SER A 86 -32.03 8.27 18.09
CA SER A 86 -30.60 8.48 18.41
C SER A 86 -30.29 9.98 18.57
N PRO A 87 -30.39 10.56 19.75
CA PRO A 87 -30.10 11.98 20.05
C PRO A 87 -28.71 12.40 19.53
N GLU A 88 -27.85 11.42 19.44
CA GLU A 88 -26.48 11.78 18.98
C GLU A 88 -26.49 12.13 17.48
N LEU A 89 -27.24 11.34 16.65
CA LEU A 89 -27.26 11.65 15.20
C LEU A 89 -28.03 12.94 14.95
N ASP A 90 -29.01 13.19 15.89
CA ASP A 90 -29.72 14.47 15.75
C ASP A 90 -28.78 15.66 16.03
N ALA A 91 -27.99 15.47 17.04
CA ALA A 91 -27.05 16.57 17.38
C ALA A 91 -26.05 16.81 16.24
N VAL A 92 -25.60 15.70 15.67
CA VAL A 92 -24.63 15.86 14.56
C VAL A 92 -25.34 16.51 13.36
N GLY A 93 -26.56 16.04 13.06
CA GLY A 93 -27.34 16.65 11.95
C GLY A 93 -27.55 18.15 12.15
N GLU A 94 -27.89 18.55 13.39
CA GLU A 94 -28.10 20.00 13.67
C GLU A 94 -26.80 20.79 13.51
N ALA A 95 -25.73 20.17 14.04
CA ALA A 95 -24.43 20.87 13.90
C ALA A 95 -24.07 21.01 12.41
N LEU A 96 -24.33 19.97 11.66
CA LEU A 96 -24.01 20.04 10.22
C LEU A 96 -24.90 21.06 9.51
N SER A 97 -26.16 21.05 9.87
CA SER A 97 -27.08 22.05 9.29
C SER A 97 -26.60 23.47 9.58
N ASP A 98 -26.21 23.69 10.85
CA ASP A 98 -25.71 25.04 11.22
C ASP A 98 -24.48 25.41 10.37
N LEU A 99 -23.63 24.42 10.17
CA LEU A 99 -22.40 24.68 9.38
C LEU A 99 -22.76 25.01 7.92
N VAL A 100 -23.72 24.25 7.37
CA VAL A 100 -24.07 24.47 5.95
C VAL A 100 -24.74 25.84 5.79
N GLU A 101 -25.55 26.26 6.81
CA GLU A 101 -26.21 27.58 6.74
C GLU A 101 -25.17 28.70 6.82
N GLU A 102 -24.14 28.52 7.67
CA GLU A 102 -23.07 29.55 7.79
C GLU A 102 -22.32 29.71 6.47
N ARG A 103 -22.38 28.66 5.68
CA ARG A 103 -21.60 28.75 4.43
C ARG A 103 -22.50 29.12 3.25
N GLY A 104 -23.68 29.59 3.61
CA GLY A 104 -24.60 30.11 2.57
C GLY A 104 -25.38 28.97 1.90
N GLY A 105 -25.43 27.77 2.56
CA GLY A 105 -26.02 26.58 1.92
C GLY A 105 -27.32 26.15 2.63
N LEU A 106 -28.57 26.58 2.24
CA LEU A 106 -29.80 25.75 2.18
C LEU A 106 -30.84 26.46 1.32
N GLY A 107 -30.79 26.17 0.04
CA GLY A 107 -31.96 26.48 -0.83
C GLY A 107 -33.30 26.22 -0.12
N ARG A 108 -34.18 27.23 0.29
CA ARG A 108 -35.51 27.29 0.91
C ARG A 108 -36.43 26.20 0.37
N ASN A 109 -35.83 25.18 -0.47
CA ASN A 109 -36.83 24.17 -0.94
C ASN A 109 -36.41 22.77 -0.55
N GLY A 110 -35.81 22.57 0.66
CA GLY A 110 -35.31 21.21 0.98
C GLY A 110 -36.47 20.21 1.17
N ARG A 111 -36.93 19.70 0.13
CA ARG A 111 -37.90 18.58 0.11
C ARG A 111 -37.71 17.68 1.35
N ARG A 112 -38.75 17.58 2.20
CA ARG A 112 -38.91 16.66 3.35
C ARG A 112 -38.65 15.21 2.92
N LEU A 113 -37.77 14.43 3.75
CA LEU A 113 -37.54 13.00 3.50
C LEU A 113 -38.88 12.24 3.31
N THR A 114 -38.97 11.57 2.08
CA THR A 114 -40.12 10.65 2.00
C THR A 114 -39.90 9.44 2.93
N ALA A 115 -40.96 8.82 3.44
CA ALA A 115 -40.87 7.59 4.25
C ALA A 115 -39.93 6.56 3.60
N GLU A 116 -39.88 6.53 2.28
CA GLU A 116 -39.00 5.57 1.56
C GLU A 116 -37.52 5.96 1.68
N ASP A 117 -37.22 7.22 1.67
CA ASP A 117 -35.83 7.69 1.83
C ASP A 117 -35.30 7.41 3.24
N ARG A 118 -36.18 7.20 4.17
CA ARG A 118 -35.79 6.98 5.58
C ARG A 118 -35.28 5.55 5.78
N VAL A 119 -35.86 4.78 5.03
CA VAL A 119 -35.49 3.37 5.26
C VAL A 119 -34.37 2.99 4.27
N ASP A 120 -34.34 3.65 3.15
CA ASP A 120 -33.43 3.13 2.10
C ASP A 120 -32.04 3.77 2.24
N ALA A 121 -32.01 5.00 2.73
CA ALA A 121 -30.72 5.72 2.72
C ALA A 121 -29.70 5.06 3.65
N PRO A 122 -30.10 4.76 4.90
CA PRO A 122 -29.10 4.16 5.80
C PRO A 122 -28.60 2.81 5.25
N TRP A 123 -29.51 2.10 4.61
CA TRP A 123 -29.05 0.80 4.06
C TRP A 123 -28.12 1.00 2.86
N LEU A 124 -28.34 2.03 2.06
CA LEU A 124 -27.39 2.30 0.96
C LEU A 124 -26.03 2.73 1.52
N ILE A 125 -26.05 3.57 2.63
CA ILE A 125 -24.78 3.95 3.29
C ILE A 125 -24.08 2.68 3.81
N LEU A 126 -24.94 1.83 4.45
CA LEU A 126 -24.33 0.59 4.99
C LEU A 126 -23.74 -0.25 3.85
N ASP A 127 -24.42 -0.37 2.72
CA ASP A 127 -23.89 -1.18 1.60
C ASP A 127 -22.49 -0.70 1.21
N ASP A 128 -22.23 0.62 1.02
CA ASP A 128 -20.90 1.12 0.64
C ASP A 128 -19.87 0.87 1.75
N VAL A 129 -20.36 1.08 3.05
CA VAL A 129 -19.41 0.81 4.16
C VAL A 129 -19.00 -0.67 4.13
N LEU A 130 -19.96 -1.58 3.87
CA LEU A 130 -19.62 -3.02 3.88
C LEU A 130 -18.72 -3.35 2.68
N ARG A 131 -18.98 -2.78 1.44
CA ARG A 131 -18.07 -3.07 0.30
C ARG A 131 -16.64 -2.65 0.62
N PHE A 132 -16.58 -1.42 1.19
CA PHE A 132 -15.22 -0.93 1.53
C PHE A 132 -14.56 -1.84 2.58
N GLN A 133 -15.24 -2.13 3.68
CA GLN A 133 -14.57 -2.84 4.80
C GLN A 133 -14.31 -4.31 4.44
N VAL A 134 -15.27 -4.91 3.73
CA VAL A 134 -15.06 -6.33 3.37
C VAL A 134 -13.92 -6.42 2.34
N THR A 135 -13.90 -5.50 1.38
CA THR A 135 -12.81 -5.56 0.38
C THR A 135 -11.45 -5.36 1.06
N ILE A 136 -11.32 -4.36 1.95
CA ILE A 136 -10.02 -4.14 2.64
C ILE A 136 -9.64 -5.38 3.45
N ARG A 137 -10.62 -5.92 4.04
CA ARG A 137 -10.30 -7.11 4.86
C ARG A 137 -9.80 -8.26 3.98
N LEU A 138 -10.40 -8.41 2.85
CA LEU A 138 -10.00 -9.53 1.98
C LEU A 138 -8.66 -9.22 1.29
N LEU A 139 -8.38 -7.92 1.01
CA LEU A 139 -7.15 -7.58 0.26
C LEU A 139 -5.98 -7.39 1.22
N ARG A 140 -6.29 -7.22 2.50
CA ARG A 140 -5.20 -6.91 3.44
C ARG A 140 -4.14 -8.03 3.44
N PRO A 141 -4.49 -9.35 3.61
CA PRO A 141 -3.43 -10.36 3.59
C PRO A 141 -2.62 -10.31 2.28
N LEU A 142 -3.30 -10.10 1.21
CA LEU A 142 -2.58 -10.02 -0.07
C LEU A 142 -1.63 -8.81 -0.09
N ALA A 143 -2.13 -7.58 0.27
CA ALA A 143 -1.24 -6.40 0.32
C ALA A 143 -0.04 -6.65 1.24
N GLU A 144 -0.30 -7.28 2.42
CA GLU A 144 0.83 -7.62 3.31
C GLU A 144 1.77 -8.64 2.65
N GLY A 145 1.18 -9.66 2.04
CA GLY A 145 2.02 -10.67 1.38
C GLY A 145 2.91 -10.07 0.29
N LEU A 146 2.37 -9.15 -0.53
CA LEU A 146 3.18 -8.52 -1.58
C LEU A 146 4.29 -7.66 -0.96
N ALA A 147 3.92 -6.92 0.09
CA ALA A 147 4.96 -6.11 0.76
C ALA A 147 6.07 -6.99 1.34
N LEU A 148 5.71 -8.11 1.96
CA LEU A 148 6.74 -8.99 2.56
C LEU A 148 7.54 -9.70 1.45
N PHE A 149 6.81 -9.99 0.35
CA PHE A 149 7.55 -10.57 -0.79
C PHE A 149 8.57 -9.56 -1.33
N ALA A 150 8.16 -8.33 -1.47
CA ALA A 150 9.11 -7.29 -1.89
C ALA A 150 10.28 -7.15 -0.92
N GLU A 151 9.97 -7.24 0.31
CA GLU A 151 11.00 -7.06 1.37
C GLU A 151 11.97 -8.23 1.39
N HIS A 152 11.48 -9.50 1.09
CA HIS A 152 12.37 -10.63 1.42
C HIS A 152 12.76 -11.37 0.13
N ASP A 153 11.97 -11.07 -1.01
CA ASP A 153 12.21 -12.08 -2.08
C ASP A 153 12.41 -11.34 -3.41
N ALA A 154 11.77 -10.21 -3.57
CA ALA A 154 11.78 -9.59 -4.90
C ALA A 154 13.14 -8.96 -5.20
N VAL A 155 13.71 -9.40 -6.34
CA VAL A 155 15.04 -8.86 -6.72
C VAL A 155 15.00 -8.57 -8.23
N PRO A 156 15.36 -7.30 -8.51
CA PRO A 156 15.48 -7.01 -9.94
C PRO A 156 16.75 -7.60 -10.55
N ARG A 157 16.60 -8.11 -11.82
CA ARG A 157 17.82 -8.67 -12.46
C ARG A 157 18.24 -7.78 -13.64
N VAL A 158 19.53 -7.91 -13.82
CA VAL A 158 20.12 -7.00 -14.83
C VAL A 158 19.65 -7.42 -16.23
N ASN A 159 19.24 -8.65 -16.31
CA ASN A 159 18.84 -9.07 -17.68
C ASN A 159 17.34 -8.94 -17.88
N SER A 160 16.73 -8.31 -16.87
CA SER A 160 15.27 -8.18 -17.04
C SER A 160 14.97 -7.02 -17.99
N ARG A 161 13.97 -7.22 -18.83
CA ARG A 161 13.59 -6.16 -19.78
C ARG A 161 12.84 -5.02 -19.08
N ALA A 162 12.21 -5.46 -17.97
CA ALA A 162 11.42 -4.44 -17.23
C ALA A 162 11.51 -4.71 -15.72
N GLY A 163 11.46 -3.58 -14.92
CA GLY A 163 11.43 -3.72 -13.45
C GLY A 163 10.26 -2.92 -12.85
N SER A 164 9.99 -3.37 -11.65
CA SER A 164 8.95 -2.60 -10.94
C SER A 164 9.40 -1.16 -10.64
N HIS A 165 8.41 -0.27 -10.44
CA HIS A 165 8.73 1.11 -10.03
C HIS A 165 9.42 1.14 -8.66
N LEU A 166 9.15 0.20 -7.91
CA LEU A 166 9.78 0.16 -6.57
C LEU A 166 11.29 -0.01 -6.67
N ALA A 167 11.72 -0.90 -7.57
CA ALA A 167 13.18 -1.09 -7.71
C ALA A 167 13.86 0.22 -8.16
N LYS A 168 13.16 0.89 -9.01
CA LYS A 168 13.73 2.17 -9.47
C LYS A 168 13.79 3.20 -8.33
N ASP A 169 12.68 3.24 -7.57
CA ASP A 169 12.66 4.18 -6.42
C ASP A 169 13.78 3.83 -5.42
N LEU A 170 13.97 2.53 -5.26
CA LEU A 170 14.99 2.11 -4.28
C LEU A 170 16.39 2.54 -4.75
N ALA A 171 16.64 2.26 -5.99
CA ALA A 171 17.98 2.62 -6.50
C ALA A 171 18.20 4.13 -6.42
N PHE A 172 17.14 4.86 -6.73
CA PHE A 172 17.28 6.33 -6.71
C PHE A 172 17.50 6.86 -5.29
N TYR A 173 16.77 6.35 -4.38
CA TYR A 173 16.80 7.03 -3.06
C TYR A 173 17.94 6.46 -2.21
N PHE A 174 18.46 5.31 -2.55
CA PHE A 174 19.44 4.75 -1.59
C PHE A 174 20.81 4.66 -2.24
N LYS A 175 20.92 4.77 -3.54
CA LYS A 175 22.27 4.73 -4.15
C LYS A 175 22.69 6.14 -4.58
N GLY A 176 21.66 7.10 -4.59
CA GLY A 176 21.96 8.51 -4.96
C GLY A 176 21.79 8.72 -6.46
N GLY A 177 20.75 9.68 -6.82
CA GLY A 177 20.39 10.01 -8.22
C GLY A 177 21.60 10.50 -9.03
N ALA A 178 22.58 11.15 -8.34
CA ALA A 178 23.72 11.75 -9.06
C ALA A 178 24.66 10.65 -9.58
N ASN A 179 24.66 9.51 -8.82
CA ASN A 179 25.51 8.38 -9.29
C ASN A 179 24.86 7.62 -10.44
N LEU A 180 23.55 7.93 -10.55
CA LEU A 180 22.86 7.17 -11.62
C LEU A 180 22.75 8.01 -12.89
N VAL A 181 23.11 9.40 -12.86
CA VAL A 181 22.80 10.34 -13.97
C VAL A 181 24.13 10.81 -14.58
N LYS A 182 25.31 10.12 -14.34
CA LYS A 182 26.65 10.59 -14.80
C LYS A 182 26.74 10.53 -16.32
N ASN A 183 25.50 10.51 -17.16
CA ASN A 183 25.72 10.68 -18.62
C ASN A 183 24.47 11.27 -19.28
N ASP A 184 23.81 12.32 -18.70
CA ASP A 184 22.70 13.01 -19.40
C ASP A 184 21.87 12.03 -20.25
N LEU A 185 22.05 10.60 -20.06
CA LEU A 185 21.24 9.60 -20.80
C LEU A 185 20.43 8.79 -19.79
N ILE A 186 19.17 9.18 -19.51
CA ILE A 186 18.09 8.32 -18.98
C ILE A 186 18.69 7.11 -18.26
N ILE A 187 18.86 7.15 -16.90
CA ILE A 187 19.06 5.97 -16.02
C ILE A 187 19.00 4.68 -16.85
N GLU A 188 20.06 4.35 -17.57
CA GLU A 188 20.04 3.02 -18.21
C GLU A 188 19.46 1.96 -17.25
N PRO A 189 18.31 1.39 -17.52
CA PRO A 189 17.59 0.36 -16.74
C PRO A 189 18.55 -0.66 -16.13
N PHE A 190 19.70 -0.73 -16.73
CA PHE A 190 20.62 -1.77 -16.22
C PHE A 190 21.29 -1.34 -14.92
N SER A 191 21.90 -0.15 -14.87
CA SER A 191 22.63 0.30 -13.65
C SER A 191 21.67 0.50 -12.47
N THR A 192 20.44 0.80 -12.84
CA THR A 192 19.47 1.03 -11.75
C THR A 192 19.06 -0.30 -11.11
N LEU A 193 18.84 -1.25 -11.92
CA LEU A 193 18.40 -2.55 -11.36
C LEU A 193 19.55 -3.23 -10.60
N ALA A 194 20.72 -3.08 -11.18
CA ALA A 194 21.86 -3.68 -10.44
C ALA A 194 22.06 -3.01 -9.08
N ALA A 195 21.91 -1.68 -9.09
CA ALA A 195 22.04 -0.97 -7.79
C ALA A 195 20.97 -1.40 -6.80
N ALA A 196 19.79 -1.46 -7.30
CA ALA A 196 18.71 -1.88 -6.38
C ALA A 196 18.98 -3.30 -5.85
N GLY A 197 19.44 -4.19 -6.75
CA GLY A 197 19.74 -5.57 -6.32
C GLY A 197 20.80 -5.59 -5.22
N GLY A 198 21.87 -4.79 -5.42
CA GLY A 198 22.93 -4.75 -4.39
C GLY A 198 22.41 -4.26 -3.04
N ILE A 199 21.55 -3.21 -3.08
CA ILE A 199 20.99 -2.65 -1.81
C ILE A 199 20.13 -3.70 -1.12
N LEU A 200 19.31 -4.41 -1.90
CA LEU A 200 18.40 -5.40 -1.28
C LEU A 200 19.21 -6.59 -0.75
N ARG A 201 20.25 -6.92 -1.51
CA ARG A 201 21.07 -8.03 -1.03
C ARG A 201 21.67 -7.72 0.36
N ASP A 202 22.20 -6.53 0.48
CA ASP A 202 22.83 -6.18 1.77
C ASP A 202 21.78 -6.15 2.90
N ALA A 203 20.65 -5.58 2.57
CA ALA A 203 19.61 -5.46 3.62
C ALA A 203 19.06 -6.85 4.01
N ARG A 204 18.88 -7.72 3.18
CA ARG A 204 18.22 -9.01 3.46
C ARG A 204 19.18 -9.98 4.16
N LEU A 205 20.46 -9.85 3.78
CA LEU A 205 21.38 -10.83 4.40
C LEU A 205 21.97 -10.26 5.69
N SER A 206 21.46 -9.10 6.09
CA SER A 206 21.88 -8.57 7.42
C SER A 206 21.22 -9.35 8.56
N PRO A 207 21.73 -9.30 9.73
CA PRO A 207 21.09 -9.96 10.89
C PRO A 207 19.63 -9.53 11.06
N TYR A 208 19.45 -8.26 10.81
CA TYR A 208 18.05 -7.82 10.93
C TYR A 208 17.16 -8.51 9.90
N GLY A 209 17.61 -8.52 8.63
CA GLY A 209 16.80 -9.18 7.58
C GLY A 209 16.48 -10.63 7.93
N LEU A 210 17.47 -11.34 8.39
CA LEU A 210 17.25 -12.75 8.77
C LEU A 210 16.25 -12.87 9.93
N ALA A 211 16.49 -12.05 10.95
CA ALA A 211 15.56 -12.12 12.11
C ALA A 211 14.14 -11.77 11.68
N SER A 212 14.07 -10.75 10.84
CA SER A 212 12.72 -10.33 10.42
C SER A 212 12.04 -11.46 9.62
N LYS A 213 12.75 -12.08 8.69
CA LYS A 213 12.13 -13.20 7.93
C LYS A 213 11.80 -14.38 8.86
N ALA A 214 12.62 -14.76 9.74
CA ALA A 214 12.31 -15.86 10.69
C ALA A 214 11.07 -15.53 11.53
N SER A 215 11.01 -14.26 11.95
CA SER A 215 9.82 -13.87 12.75
C SER A 215 8.55 -14.00 11.91
N LEU A 216 8.69 -13.57 10.66
CA LEU A 216 7.52 -13.71 9.78
C LEU A 216 7.08 -15.18 9.67
N LEU A 217 8.08 -16.12 9.52
CA LEU A 217 7.72 -17.55 9.33
C LEU A 217 7.20 -18.16 10.63
N ALA A 218 7.42 -17.49 11.70
CA ALA A 218 6.94 -18.01 13.00
C ALA A 218 5.55 -17.45 13.31
N ALA A 219 5.10 -16.46 12.46
CA ALA A 219 3.78 -15.87 12.73
C ALA A 219 2.66 -16.87 12.41
N PRO A 220 1.51 -16.69 13.13
CA PRO A 220 0.38 -17.62 12.92
C PRO A 220 -0.14 -17.56 11.46
N LEU A 221 -0.48 -18.75 10.94
CA LEU A 221 -1.15 -18.79 9.62
C LEU A 221 -2.65 -18.46 9.76
N SER A 222 -2.87 -17.16 10.07
CA SER A 222 -4.25 -16.67 10.29
C SER A 222 -4.35 -15.23 9.80
N THR A 223 -5.56 -14.95 9.27
CA THR A 223 -5.75 -13.54 8.80
C THR A 223 -6.22 -12.65 9.95
N SER A 224 -6.54 -13.26 11.09
CA SER A 224 -6.99 -12.43 12.23
C SER A 224 -5.83 -11.67 12.88
N ALA A 225 -4.54 -12.19 12.72
CA ALA A 225 -3.35 -11.54 13.30
C ALA A 225 -2.66 -10.69 12.23
N GLN A 226 -3.47 -9.89 11.38
CA GLN A 226 -2.96 -8.95 10.35
C GLN A 226 -2.68 -9.68 9.03
N GLY A 227 -2.66 -11.08 9.08
CA GLY A 227 -2.61 -11.86 7.81
C GLY A 227 -1.21 -11.87 7.22
N TYR A 228 -0.16 -11.63 8.12
CA TYR A 228 1.20 -11.53 7.55
C TYR A 228 1.61 -12.86 6.89
N LEU A 229 1.61 -13.96 7.66
CA LEU A 229 2.17 -15.22 7.10
C LEU A 229 1.29 -15.76 5.98
N PRO A 230 -0.10 -15.82 6.18
CA PRO A 230 -0.90 -16.38 5.07
C PRO A 230 -0.77 -15.56 3.79
N GLY A 231 -0.72 -14.28 3.91
CA GLY A 231 -0.57 -13.45 2.69
C GLY A 231 0.78 -13.70 2.01
N TYR A 232 1.86 -13.69 2.88
CA TYR A 232 3.21 -13.91 2.30
C TYR A 232 3.29 -15.27 1.60
N LEU A 233 2.84 -16.36 2.22
CA LEU A 233 2.97 -17.69 1.60
C LEU A 233 2.05 -17.80 0.37
N ALA A 234 0.85 -17.08 0.43
CA ALA A 234 -0.02 -17.11 -0.78
C ALA A 234 0.71 -16.48 -1.97
N VAL A 235 1.35 -15.34 -1.75
CA VAL A 235 2.08 -14.70 -2.87
C VAL A 235 3.22 -15.62 -3.33
N LYS A 236 3.91 -16.29 -2.40
CA LYS A 236 4.97 -17.23 -2.81
C LYS A 236 4.43 -18.38 -3.64
N SER A 237 3.30 -18.84 -3.22
CA SER A 237 2.71 -19.96 -3.99
C SER A 237 2.35 -19.51 -5.40
N MET A 238 1.80 -18.28 -5.50
CA MET A 238 1.47 -17.78 -6.85
C MET A 238 2.75 -17.58 -7.67
N TRP A 239 3.76 -17.00 -7.07
CA TRP A 239 5.07 -16.90 -7.77
C TRP A 239 5.54 -18.27 -8.27
N TRP A 240 5.51 -19.20 -7.43
CA TRP A 240 5.95 -20.54 -7.86
C TRP A 240 5.15 -21.02 -9.08
N HIS A 241 3.88 -20.84 -8.94
CA HIS A 241 3.05 -21.28 -10.09
C HIS A 241 3.46 -20.50 -11.36
N LEU A 242 3.60 -19.22 -11.24
CA LEU A 242 3.96 -18.44 -12.43
C LEU A 242 5.34 -18.86 -12.96
N SER A 243 6.23 -19.20 -12.10
CA SER A 243 7.57 -19.60 -12.56
C SER A 243 7.52 -20.93 -13.31
N SER A 244 6.53 -21.75 -12.94
CA SER A 244 6.41 -23.00 -13.70
C SER A 244 5.89 -22.75 -15.12
N GLN A 245 5.19 -21.63 -15.20
CA GLN A 245 4.68 -21.32 -16.57
C GLN A 245 5.76 -20.60 -17.39
N ASP A 246 6.56 -19.88 -16.71
CA ASP A 246 7.69 -19.16 -17.34
C ASP A 246 8.91 -19.25 -16.42
N SER A 247 9.87 -20.10 -16.86
CA SER A 247 11.01 -20.45 -15.97
C SER A 247 11.86 -19.21 -15.64
N ARG A 248 11.81 -18.17 -16.52
CA ARG A 248 12.58 -16.95 -16.22
C ARG A 248 12.15 -16.33 -14.88
N LEU A 249 10.86 -16.51 -14.59
CA LEU A 249 10.31 -15.83 -13.39
C LEU A 249 10.85 -16.44 -12.10
N ALA A 250 11.55 -17.59 -12.23
CA ALA A 250 12.18 -18.16 -11.01
C ALA A 250 13.25 -17.20 -10.47
N THR A 251 13.78 -16.45 -11.34
CA THR A 251 14.87 -15.55 -10.86
C THR A 251 14.47 -14.09 -11.05
N GLU A 252 13.40 -13.80 -11.82
CA GLU A 252 12.96 -12.40 -11.96
C GLU A 252 11.76 -12.12 -11.04
N THR A 253 12.10 -12.14 -9.78
CA THR A 253 10.99 -12.11 -8.79
C THR A 253 10.42 -10.68 -8.68
N ASP A 254 11.21 -9.64 -9.01
CA ASP A 254 10.62 -8.28 -9.00
C ASP A 254 9.53 -8.16 -10.07
N LEU A 255 9.77 -8.77 -11.27
CA LEU A 255 8.72 -8.77 -12.31
C LEU A 255 7.45 -9.47 -11.81
N VAL A 256 7.63 -10.56 -11.09
CA VAL A 256 6.45 -11.26 -10.53
C VAL A 256 5.70 -10.32 -9.57
N LEU A 257 6.51 -9.64 -8.72
CA LEU A 257 5.86 -8.69 -7.79
C LEU A 257 5.03 -7.65 -8.56
N ALA A 258 5.64 -7.06 -9.61
CA ALA A 258 4.91 -6.04 -10.39
C ALA A 258 3.67 -6.65 -11.06
N TYR A 259 3.88 -7.87 -11.53
CA TYR A 259 2.72 -8.54 -12.18
C TYR A 259 1.59 -8.77 -11.19
N LEU A 260 1.86 -9.38 -10.06
CA LEU A 260 0.78 -9.71 -9.11
C LEU A 260 0.14 -8.43 -8.58
N ARG A 261 0.97 -7.40 -8.36
CA ARG A 261 0.34 -6.13 -7.93
C ARG A 261 -0.65 -5.64 -8.98
N SER A 262 -0.18 -5.59 -10.25
CA SER A 262 -1.09 -5.12 -11.32
C SER A 262 -2.31 -6.05 -11.45
N TYR A 263 -2.08 -7.38 -11.32
CA TYR A 263 -3.16 -8.38 -11.46
C TYR A 263 -4.28 -8.14 -10.45
N PHE A 264 -4.01 -7.74 -9.23
CA PHE A 264 -5.09 -7.65 -8.22
C PHE A 264 -5.49 -6.20 -8.00
N TYR A 265 -4.50 -5.28 -8.12
CA TYR A 265 -4.85 -3.92 -7.60
C TYR A 265 -5.12 -2.99 -8.79
N ASP A 266 -4.70 -3.43 -9.98
CA ASP A 266 -5.16 -2.68 -11.17
C ASP A 266 -6.28 -3.41 -11.90
N ASP A 267 -7.06 -4.21 -11.15
CA ASP A 267 -8.13 -5.05 -11.69
C ASP A 267 -9.39 -4.21 -11.97
N PRO A 268 -9.70 -4.02 -13.21
CA PRO A 268 -10.86 -3.19 -13.53
C PRO A 268 -12.18 -3.88 -13.13
N GLY A 269 -12.19 -5.20 -13.12
CA GLY A 269 -13.41 -5.93 -12.68
C GLY A 269 -13.75 -5.64 -11.22
N LEU A 270 -12.75 -5.76 -10.37
CA LEU A 270 -13.06 -5.49 -8.95
C LEU A 270 -13.43 -4.01 -8.76
N ALA A 271 -12.70 -3.11 -9.49
CA ALA A 271 -13.07 -1.68 -9.38
C ALA A 271 -14.54 -1.47 -9.79
N THR A 272 -14.97 -2.13 -10.84
CA THR A 272 -16.37 -1.98 -11.28
C THR A 272 -17.34 -2.51 -10.23
N VAL A 273 -17.00 -3.66 -9.65
CA VAL A 273 -17.87 -4.22 -8.59
C VAL A 273 -17.98 -3.24 -7.42
N LEU A 274 -16.91 -2.56 -7.16
CA LEU A 274 -16.93 -1.64 -5.99
C LEU A 274 -17.71 -0.37 -6.32
N LEU A 275 -17.64 0.00 -7.57
CA LEU A 275 -18.26 1.31 -7.90
C LEU A 275 -19.69 1.11 -8.39
N ALA A 276 -20.13 -0.10 -8.38
CA ALA A 276 -21.52 -0.32 -8.81
C ALA A 276 -22.50 0.40 -7.88
N SER A 277 -23.65 0.68 -8.44
CA SER A 277 -24.67 1.33 -7.60
C SER A 277 -25.02 0.46 -6.37
N PRO A 278 -25.22 1.25 -5.24
CA PRO A 278 -25.52 0.48 -4.02
C PRO A 278 -26.84 -0.31 -4.17
N GLU A 279 -26.84 -1.52 -3.48
CA GLU A 279 -28.03 -2.40 -3.52
C GLU A 279 -28.82 -2.26 -2.21
N ARG A 280 -30.11 -2.56 -2.41
CA ARG A 280 -30.92 -2.51 -1.15
C ARG A 280 -30.49 -3.62 -0.19
N ASP A 281 -30.18 -4.74 -0.77
CA ASP A 281 -29.63 -5.83 0.07
C ASP A 281 -28.09 -5.83 0.00
N PRO A 282 -27.43 -5.30 1.10
CA PRO A 282 -25.98 -5.13 1.10
C PRO A 282 -25.24 -6.48 0.97
N LEU A 283 -25.90 -7.59 1.24
CA LEU A 283 -25.21 -8.90 1.16
C LEU A 283 -24.93 -9.29 -0.29
N VAL A 284 -25.80 -8.83 -1.16
CA VAL A 284 -25.53 -9.11 -2.59
C VAL A 284 -24.19 -8.46 -3.02
N SER A 285 -23.99 -7.19 -2.57
CA SER A 285 -22.71 -6.51 -2.94
C SER A 285 -21.51 -7.22 -2.29
N VAL A 286 -21.73 -7.62 -1.03
CA VAL A 286 -20.62 -8.31 -0.33
C VAL A 286 -20.29 -9.62 -1.06
N ASP A 287 -21.29 -10.39 -1.50
CA ASP A 287 -21.04 -11.67 -2.18
C ASP A 287 -20.32 -11.43 -3.51
N ARG A 288 -20.66 -10.31 -4.15
CA ARG A 288 -20.00 -10.06 -5.45
C ARG A 288 -18.50 -9.76 -5.25
N VAL A 289 -18.25 -9.00 -4.15
CA VAL A 289 -16.82 -8.73 -3.88
C VAL A 289 -16.09 -10.02 -3.55
N VAL A 290 -16.70 -10.84 -2.65
CA VAL A 290 -16.02 -12.08 -2.23
C VAL A 290 -15.86 -13.01 -3.44
N ASP A 291 -16.92 -13.14 -4.22
CA ASP A 291 -16.86 -14.08 -5.37
C ASP A 291 -15.80 -13.61 -6.37
N HIS A 292 -15.81 -12.30 -6.60
CA HIS A 292 -14.81 -11.82 -7.58
C HIS A 292 -13.38 -12.12 -7.12
N LEU A 293 -13.03 -11.81 -5.88
CA LEU A 293 -11.64 -12.05 -5.43
C LEU A 293 -11.32 -13.54 -5.39
N ALA A 294 -12.28 -14.35 -4.90
CA ALA A 294 -12.04 -15.81 -4.92
C ALA A 294 -11.75 -16.30 -6.35
N ARG A 295 -12.50 -15.78 -7.30
CA ARG A 295 -12.29 -16.20 -8.70
C ARG A 295 -10.90 -15.74 -9.19
N ARG A 296 -10.58 -14.53 -8.87
CA ARG A 296 -9.26 -14.05 -9.30
C ARG A 296 -8.12 -14.89 -8.73
N LEU A 297 -8.20 -15.22 -7.46
CA LEU A 297 -7.15 -16.10 -6.90
C LEU A 297 -7.11 -17.44 -7.63
N ALA A 298 -8.24 -17.91 -8.01
CA ALA A 298 -8.26 -19.20 -8.73
C ALA A 298 -7.71 -19.03 -10.16
N ASP A 299 -7.96 -17.90 -10.79
CA ASP A 299 -7.60 -17.70 -12.21
C ASP A 299 -6.09 -17.58 -12.38
N ILE A 300 -5.43 -17.28 -11.24
CA ILE A 300 -3.97 -17.16 -11.38
C ILE A 300 -3.37 -18.46 -11.93
N GLU A 301 -4.00 -19.57 -11.68
CA GLU A 301 -3.50 -20.87 -12.15
C GLU A 301 -3.61 -20.98 -13.68
N ARG A 302 -4.38 -20.06 -14.24
CA ARG A 302 -4.58 -20.18 -15.70
C ARG A 302 -3.64 -19.23 -16.44
N VAL A 303 -2.85 -18.54 -15.67
CA VAL A 303 -1.94 -17.58 -16.33
C VAL A 303 -0.92 -18.34 -17.18
N THR A 304 -0.67 -17.77 -18.38
CA THR A 304 0.31 -18.40 -19.30
C THR A 304 1.54 -17.51 -19.45
N ALA A 305 2.55 -18.04 -20.10
CA ALA A 305 3.80 -17.26 -20.36
C ALA A 305 3.50 -16.04 -21.25
N ASN A 306 2.56 -16.25 -22.20
CA ASN A 306 2.19 -15.11 -23.07
C ASN A 306 1.59 -13.95 -22.27
N ASP A 307 0.74 -14.31 -21.32
CA ASP A 307 0.18 -13.23 -20.47
C ASP A 307 1.30 -12.43 -19.78
N VAL A 308 2.31 -13.10 -19.26
CA VAL A 308 3.43 -12.41 -18.57
C VAL A 308 4.18 -11.53 -19.58
N ALA A 309 4.37 -12.08 -20.77
CA ALA A 309 5.08 -11.30 -21.80
C ALA A 309 4.31 -10.02 -22.16
N LEU A 310 2.99 -10.15 -22.36
CA LEU A 310 2.17 -8.95 -22.66
C LEU A 310 2.28 -7.91 -21.55
N PHE A 311 2.25 -8.47 -20.33
CA PHE A 311 2.39 -7.50 -19.22
C PHE A 311 3.77 -6.83 -19.26
N GLU A 312 4.76 -7.56 -19.42
CA GLU A 312 6.12 -6.98 -19.46
C GLU A 312 6.23 -5.93 -20.58
N ASP A 313 5.68 -6.23 -21.77
CA ASP A 313 5.69 -5.25 -22.87
C ASP A 313 4.99 -3.95 -22.44
N SER A 314 3.96 -4.15 -21.71
CA SER A 314 3.26 -2.94 -21.25
C SER A 314 4.13 -2.11 -20.30
N LEU A 315 4.92 -2.75 -19.47
CA LEU A 315 5.81 -1.99 -18.55
C LEU A 315 6.88 -1.24 -19.35
N VAL A 316 7.39 -1.95 -20.34
CA VAL A 316 8.46 -1.32 -21.15
C VAL A 316 7.88 -0.09 -21.87
N ARG A 317 6.70 -0.24 -22.40
CA ARG A 317 6.06 0.91 -23.08
C ARG A 317 5.82 2.07 -22.11
N PHE A 318 5.33 1.71 -20.91
CA PHE A 318 5.08 2.79 -19.94
C PHE A 318 6.39 3.55 -19.63
N THR A 319 7.42 2.80 -19.49
CA THR A 319 8.71 3.47 -19.15
C THR A 319 9.15 4.36 -20.31
N GLN A 320 8.79 3.96 -21.54
CA GLN A 320 9.29 4.71 -22.71
C GLN A 320 8.37 5.91 -23.01
N THR A 321 7.07 5.69 -22.77
CA THR A 321 6.17 6.74 -23.28
C THR A 321 5.50 7.48 -22.12
N GLY A 322 5.59 6.85 -20.88
CA GLY A 322 4.82 7.44 -19.76
C GLY A 322 3.33 7.11 -19.84
N GLU A 323 2.93 6.43 -20.90
CA GLU A 323 1.49 6.12 -21.03
C GLU A 323 1.19 4.75 -20.39
N PRO A 324 0.11 4.80 -19.55
CA PRO A 324 -0.27 3.50 -18.95
C PRO A 324 -0.59 2.44 -20.02
N GLY A 325 0.18 1.32 -20.08
CA GLY A 325 -0.05 0.27 -21.11
C GLY A 325 -1.30 -0.56 -20.77
N THR A 326 -1.79 -1.46 -21.73
CA THR A 326 -2.93 -2.41 -21.69
C THR A 326 -2.69 -3.51 -20.65
N GLY A 327 -1.56 -3.46 -19.91
CA GLY A 327 -1.22 -4.57 -19.02
C GLY A 327 -1.92 -4.43 -17.67
N ASP A 328 -2.96 -3.56 -17.57
CA ASP A 328 -3.66 -3.46 -16.26
C ASP A 328 -4.68 -4.59 -16.12
N GLY A 329 -4.38 -5.43 -15.02
CA GLY A 329 -5.41 -6.44 -14.69
C GLY A 329 -5.43 -7.58 -15.72
N ILE A 330 -4.19 -8.03 -16.08
CA ILE A 330 -4.10 -9.11 -17.09
C ILE A 330 -5.12 -10.21 -16.77
N LEU A 331 -5.93 -10.58 -17.84
CA LEU A 331 -6.98 -11.61 -17.80
C LEU A 331 -8.31 -11.01 -17.35
N ALA A 332 -8.19 -9.67 -17.18
CA ALA A 332 -9.49 -9.07 -16.81
C ALA A 332 -10.38 -8.96 -18.07
N ASP A 333 -11.64 -9.10 -17.78
CA ASP A 333 -12.63 -8.92 -18.85
C ASP A 333 -12.46 -7.56 -19.55
N PRO A 334 -12.21 -7.52 -20.88
CA PRO A 334 -11.97 -6.27 -21.62
C PRO A 334 -13.11 -5.25 -21.41
N ARG A 335 -14.37 -5.79 -21.23
CA ARG A 335 -15.49 -4.85 -20.99
C ARG A 335 -15.29 -4.08 -19.67
N CYS A 336 -14.81 -4.78 -18.71
CA CYS A 336 -14.58 -4.08 -17.43
C CYS A 336 -13.46 -3.03 -17.57
N ARG A 337 -12.51 -3.26 -18.39
CA ARG A 337 -11.41 -2.27 -18.58
C ARG A 337 -11.95 -0.98 -19.21
N GLU A 338 -12.88 -1.19 -20.11
CA GLU A 338 -13.43 0.01 -20.80
C GLU A 338 -14.41 0.75 -19.90
N ARG A 339 -14.87 -0.01 -18.84
CA ARG A 339 -15.96 0.61 -18.07
C ARG A 339 -15.40 1.23 -16.78
N ALA A 340 -14.33 0.72 -16.21
CA ALA A 340 -13.93 1.09 -14.83
C ALA A 340 -13.61 2.58 -14.75
N THR A 341 -12.84 3.13 -15.71
CA THR A 341 -12.46 4.56 -15.61
C THR A 341 -13.69 5.47 -15.76
N PRO A 342 -14.51 5.24 -16.81
CA PRO A 342 -15.71 6.09 -16.89
C PRO A 342 -16.59 5.96 -15.63
N LEU A 343 -16.71 4.77 -15.15
CA LEU A 343 -17.53 4.62 -13.94
C LEU A 343 -16.95 5.43 -12.77
N PHE A 344 -15.67 5.35 -12.67
CA PHE A 344 -15.05 6.18 -11.61
C PHE A 344 -15.42 7.64 -11.78
N MET A 345 -15.27 8.15 -13.01
CA MET A 345 -15.57 9.59 -13.23
C MET A 345 -17.06 9.87 -13.00
N GLU A 346 -17.85 8.93 -13.46
CA GLU A 346 -19.31 9.10 -13.23
C GLU A 346 -19.65 9.15 -11.74
N THR A 347 -19.03 8.27 -11.01
CA THR A 347 -19.35 8.24 -9.56
C THR A 347 -18.87 9.53 -8.89
N VAL A 348 -17.69 9.97 -9.26
CA VAL A 348 -17.17 11.21 -8.64
C VAL A 348 -18.09 12.38 -9.04
N GLN A 349 -18.47 12.40 -10.30
CA GLN A 349 -19.35 13.50 -10.76
C GLN A 349 -20.72 13.43 -10.07
N SER A 350 -21.17 12.20 -9.90
CA SER A 350 -22.51 12.08 -9.26
C SER A 350 -22.49 12.60 -7.82
N LEU A 351 -21.28 12.66 -7.23
CA LEU A 351 -21.24 13.22 -5.86
C LEU A 351 -21.59 14.70 -5.86
N GLY A 352 -21.56 15.30 -7.04
CA GLY A 352 -21.85 16.75 -7.13
C GLY A 352 -23.22 17.02 -7.77
N GLU A 353 -23.97 16.00 -8.18
CA GLU A 353 -25.24 16.26 -8.89
C GLU A 353 -26.43 15.72 -8.07
N GLY A 354 -27.68 16.22 -8.40
CA GLY A 354 -28.94 15.64 -7.91
C GLY A 354 -29.29 16.20 -6.51
N PRO A 355 -30.08 15.34 -5.75
CA PRO A 355 -30.61 15.73 -4.43
C PRO A 355 -29.49 16.17 -3.47
N ARG A 356 -28.28 15.73 -3.72
CA ARG A 356 -27.15 16.16 -2.86
C ARG A 356 -26.86 17.65 -3.04
N GLN A 357 -26.72 18.00 -4.31
CA GLN A 357 -26.45 19.43 -4.58
C GLN A 357 -27.59 20.31 -4.05
N GLU A 358 -28.82 19.83 -4.15
CA GLU A 358 -29.97 20.63 -3.65
C GLU A 358 -29.90 20.79 -2.12
N LEU A 359 -29.35 19.79 -1.40
CA LEU A 359 -29.43 19.84 0.08
C LEU A 359 -28.15 20.44 0.66
N LEU A 360 -27.07 20.13 0.03
CA LEU A 360 -25.79 20.54 0.66
C LEU A 360 -25.39 21.92 0.15
N GLY A 361 -26.15 22.31 -0.87
CA GLY A 361 -25.71 23.58 -1.49
C GLY A 361 -24.51 23.37 -2.41
N GLU A 362 -24.42 24.21 -3.51
CA GLU A 362 -23.36 24.12 -4.53
C GLU A 362 -21.96 24.28 -3.90
N ARG A 363 -21.85 25.14 -2.91
CA ARG A 363 -20.50 25.40 -2.34
C ARG A 363 -19.97 24.19 -1.58
N VAL A 364 -20.81 23.51 -0.76
CA VAL A 364 -20.35 22.34 0.03
C VAL A 364 -20.03 21.19 -0.92
N VAL A 365 -20.84 21.02 -1.92
CA VAL A 365 -20.58 19.93 -2.89
C VAL A 365 -19.25 20.21 -3.61
N GLN A 366 -19.09 21.46 -4.04
CA GLN A 366 -17.81 21.78 -4.71
C GLN A 366 -16.62 21.58 -3.76
N ALA A 367 -16.80 21.93 -2.51
CA ALA A 367 -15.71 21.72 -1.54
C ALA A 367 -15.39 20.23 -1.39
N THR A 368 -16.44 19.39 -1.35
CA THR A 368 -16.19 17.93 -1.21
C THR A 368 -15.48 17.40 -2.45
N GLN A 369 -15.93 17.83 -3.63
CA GLN A 369 -15.27 17.35 -4.86
C GLN A 369 -13.82 17.84 -4.91
N ASP A 370 -13.68 19.12 -4.49
CA ASP A 370 -12.31 19.65 -4.48
C ASP A 370 -11.41 18.84 -3.52
N LEU A 371 -12.00 18.54 -2.37
CA LEU A 371 -11.20 17.72 -1.43
C LEU A 371 -10.87 16.36 -2.03
N LEU A 372 -11.82 15.72 -2.73
CA LEU A 372 -11.57 14.37 -3.29
C LEU A 372 -10.49 14.45 -4.38
N PHE A 373 -10.59 15.48 -5.21
CA PHE A 373 -9.59 15.60 -6.27
C PHE A 373 -8.21 15.91 -5.67
N ARG A 374 -8.29 16.70 -4.63
CA ARG A 374 -6.99 16.99 -3.96
C ARG A 374 -6.37 15.73 -3.38
N VAL A 375 -7.20 14.90 -2.68
CA VAL A 375 -6.66 13.66 -2.10
C VAL A 375 -6.17 12.74 -3.23
N TRP A 376 -6.92 12.71 -4.31
CA TRP A 376 -6.57 11.81 -5.42
C TRP A 376 -5.23 12.25 -6.04
N ARG A 377 -4.98 13.49 -6.32
CA ARG A 377 -3.76 13.99 -6.98
C ARG A 377 -2.53 13.82 -6.08
N ARG A 378 -2.82 13.44 -4.84
CA ARG A 378 -1.65 13.50 -3.93
C ARG A 378 -1.25 12.09 -3.49
N ARG A 379 -1.96 11.29 -3.92
CA ARG A 379 -1.78 9.90 -3.46
C ARG A 379 -0.40 9.37 -3.87
N PRO A 380 0.35 10.00 -4.80
CA PRO A 380 1.63 9.41 -5.23
C PRO A 380 2.78 9.84 -4.32
N TYR A 381 2.64 10.63 -3.26
CA TYR A 381 3.80 11.12 -2.47
C TYR A 381 3.87 10.36 -1.15
N LEU A 382 5.15 10.16 -0.78
CA LEU A 382 5.40 9.37 0.44
C LEU A 382 6.16 10.24 1.45
N SER A 383 5.54 10.23 2.67
CA SER A 383 6.31 10.87 3.77
C SER A 383 7.17 9.84 4.51
N VAL A 384 8.49 10.11 4.53
CA VAL A 384 9.32 9.00 5.07
C VAL A 384 9.85 9.38 6.44
N SER A 385 9.85 10.69 6.78
CA SER A 385 10.40 11.05 8.10
C SER A 385 9.80 12.39 8.56
N SER A 386 9.54 12.41 9.91
CA SER A 386 9.13 13.68 10.54
C SER A 386 9.75 13.77 11.95
N VAL A 387 10.83 14.71 12.01
CA VAL A 387 11.54 14.72 13.31
C VAL A 387 11.80 16.17 13.72
N PRO A 388 11.83 16.34 15.08
CA PRO A 388 12.17 17.69 15.54
C PRO A 388 13.63 18.05 15.20
N VAL A 389 13.80 19.36 14.78
CA VAL A 389 15.17 19.80 14.47
C VAL A 389 15.32 21.26 14.90
N THR A 390 16.61 21.64 14.91
CA THR A 390 16.88 23.07 15.12
C THR A 390 17.40 23.68 13.80
N LEU A 391 16.68 24.75 13.44
CA LEU A 391 17.17 25.47 12.25
C LEU A 391 17.87 26.77 12.66
N ARG A 392 19.12 26.91 12.14
CA ARG A 392 19.86 28.15 12.45
C ARG A 392 20.06 28.94 11.15
N VAL A 393 19.34 30.08 11.13
CA VAL A 393 19.43 30.89 9.91
C VAL A 393 20.48 31.99 10.12
N ARG A 394 21.38 32.07 9.22
CA ARG A 394 22.52 33.00 9.39
C ARG A 394 22.08 34.43 9.03
N GLY A 395 22.55 35.50 9.75
CA GLY A 395 22.20 36.93 9.53
C GLY A 395 22.85 37.50 8.28
N ASP A 396 23.78 36.80 7.70
CA ASP A 396 24.54 37.38 6.57
C ASP A 396 23.93 36.97 5.23
N GLY A 397 22.80 36.23 5.33
CA GLY A 397 22.11 35.87 4.07
C GLY A 397 22.73 34.61 3.44
N ALA A 398 23.68 33.93 4.09
CA ALA A 398 24.42 32.82 3.46
C ALA A 398 23.63 31.51 3.56
N GLY A 399 22.40 31.55 4.14
CA GLY A 399 21.66 30.29 4.23
C GLY A 399 21.41 29.90 5.70
N ALA A 400 21.15 28.57 5.92
CA ALA A 400 20.81 28.08 7.26
C ALA A 400 21.41 26.70 7.48
N GLU A 401 21.47 26.36 8.78
CA GLU A 401 21.92 25.00 9.12
C GLU A 401 20.84 24.28 9.93
N VAL A 402 20.57 23.08 9.41
CA VAL A 402 19.60 22.25 10.17
C VAL A 402 20.36 21.25 11.05
N GLU A 403 19.87 21.19 12.38
CA GLU A 403 20.54 20.29 13.34
C GLU A 403 19.52 19.31 13.94
N TRP A 404 19.99 18.12 14.09
CA TRP A 404 19.18 17.10 14.82
C TRP A 404 19.93 16.61 16.05
N ARG A 405 19.39 16.93 17.16
CA ARG A 405 19.98 16.56 18.47
C ARG A 405 21.36 17.21 18.64
N GLY A 406 21.33 18.45 18.20
CA GLY A 406 22.55 19.25 18.47
C GLY A 406 23.63 19.02 17.41
N LYS A 407 23.38 18.07 16.47
CA LYS A 407 24.43 17.78 15.47
C LYS A 407 23.94 18.25 14.09
N PRO A 408 24.95 18.85 13.35
CA PRO A 408 24.55 19.31 12.01
C PRO A 408 24.05 18.15 11.14
N LEU A 409 22.85 18.46 10.54
CA LEU A 409 22.26 17.43 9.65
C LEU A 409 22.56 17.80 8.20
N PHE A 410 22.16 19.03 7.69
CA PHE A 410 22.54 19.52 6.34
C PHE A 410 22.39 21.04 6.30
N ALA A 411 23.07 21.61 5.26
CA ALA A 411 23.01 23.08 5.10
C ALA A 411 21.89 23.44 4.10
N VAL A 412 21.20 24.59 4.42
CA VAL A 412 20.12 25.06 3.53
C VAL A 412 20.64 26.30 2.79
N ALA A 413 20.57 26.16 1.44
CA ALA A 413 20.99 27.35 0.66
C ALA A 413 20.01 28.51 0.86
N ALA A 414 20.55 29.77 0.65
CA ALA A 414 19.70 30.97 0.83
C ALA A 414 18.49 30.93 -0.11
N SER A 415 18.71 30.30 -1.28
CA SER A 415 17.60 30.25 -2.26
C SER A 415 16.51 29.27 -1.82
N ASP A 416 16.82 28.47 -0.88
CA ASP A 416 15.81 27.49 -0.43
C ASP A 416 15.07 28.00 0.82
N LEU A 417 15.47 29.20 1.34
CA LEU A 417 14.77 29.72 2.53
C LEU A 417 13.54 30.52 2.08
N THR A 418 12.46 30.41 2.86
CA THR A 418 11.26 31.22 2.55
C THR A 418 11.37 32.60 3.22
N PRO A 419 10.56 33.53 2.82
CA PRO A 419 10.63 34.90 3.38
C PRO A 419 10.33 34.91 4.89
N HIS A 420 9.83 33.84 5.37
CA HIS A 420 9.52 33.78 6.82
C HIS A 420 10.74 33.34 7.63
N ALA A 421 11.78 33.06 7.05
CA ALA A 421 12.95 32.56 7.80
C ALA A 421 13.90 33.72 8.10
N ALA A 422 13.66 34.42 9.28
CA ALA A 422 14.60 35.50 9.69
C ALA A 422 15.82 34.93 10.42
N ALA A 423 16.86 35.77 10.47
CA ALA A 423 18.08 35.32 11.20
C ALA A 423 17.74 34.93 12.64
N GLY A 424 18.18 33.75 13.00
CA GLY A 424 17.93 33.26 14.37
C GLY A 424 17.88 31.73 14.41
N SER A 425 17.53 31.29 15.62
CA SER A 425 17.44 29.83 15.87
C SER A 425 15.98 29.43 16.13
N TYR A 426 15.56 28.38 15.36
CA TYR A 426 14.15 27.96 15.49
C TYR A 426 14.07 26.52 15.98
N ASP A 427 13.09 26.34 16.97
CA ASP A 427 12.67 24.93 17.21
C ASP A 427 11.70 24.48 16.11
N ALA A 428 12.27 23.66 15.26
CA ALA A 428 11.49 23.36 14.02
C ALA A 428 11.29 21.85 13.87
N ARG A 429 10.55 21.58 12.77
CA ARG A 429 10.32 20.16 12.43
C ARG A 429 10.78 19.91 10.99
N LEU A 430 11.57 18.80 10.84
CA LEU A 430 11.99 18.39 9.48
C LEU A 430 11.08 17.26 8.96
N GLU A 431 10.61 17.52 7.74
CA GLU A 431 9.84 16.46 7.07
C GLU A 431 10.48 16.13 5.71
N ILE A 432 10.45 14.79 5.50
CA ILE A 432 11.06 14.38 4.22
C ILE A 432 9.99 13.69 3.37
N LEU A 433 9.82 14.28 2.15
CA LEU A 433 8.81 13.70 1.25
C LEU A 433 9.49 13.12 0.01
N LEU A 434 8.95 11.95 -0.39
CA LEU A 434 9.52 11.33 -1.59
C LEU A 434 8.44 11.28 -2.68
N ALA A 435 8.86 11.80 -3.86
CA ALA A 435 7.98 11.52 -5.01
C ALA A 435 8.29 10.15 -5.63
N THR A 436 7.25 9.42 -5.98
CA THR A 436 7.51 8.04 -6.49
C THR A 436 7.38 8.02 -8.02
N ALA A 437 8.08 7.08 -8.64
CA ALA A 437 8.16 6.93 -10.11
C ALA A 437 6.75 6.74 -10.70
N MET A 438 5.76 6.66 -9.85
CA MET A 438 4.38 6.45 -10.35
C MET A 438 3.82 7.76 -10.93
N THR A 439 4.55 8.86 -10.89
CA THR A 439 4.01 10.18 -11.26
C THR A 439 4.58 10.61 -12.61
N GLY A 440 5.36 9.59 -13.32
CA GLY A 440 5.86 9.98 -14.66
C GLY A 440 7.38 10.21 -14.62
N LYS A 441 8.12 10.16 -15.78
CA LYS A 441 9.55 10.03 -16.14
C LYS A 441 10.35 11.21 -15.61
N ASP A 442 9.66 12.27 -14.84
CA ASP A 442 10.51 13.40 -14.39
C ASP A 442 10.21 13.73 -12.92
N LEU A 443 9.81 12.64 -12.07
CA LEU A 443 9.33 13.28 -10.81
C LEU A 443 10.01 12.61 -9.61
N LEU A 444 11.11 11.73 -9.96
CA LEU A 444 11.66 11.25 -8.67
C LEU A 444 12.42 12.40 -7.97
N CYS A 445 11.85 12.77 -6.91
CA CYS A 445 12.53 13.86 -6.18
C CYS A 445 12.31 13.67 -4.68
N ARG A 446 13.24 14.27 -4.07
CA ARG A 446 13.18 14.28 -2.59
C ARG A 446 13.17 15.72 -2.08
N GLY A 447 12.15 15.91 -1.23
CA GLY A 447 12.10 17.27 -0.63
C GLY A 447 12.27 17.20 0.89
N ALA A 448 13.18 18.07 1.40
CA ALA A 448 13.28 18.29 2.86
C ALA A 448 12.64 19.63 3.26
N PHE A 449 11.58 19.42 4.12
CA PHE A 449 10.81 20.62 4.51
C PHE A 449 10.99 20.89 6.01
N VAL A 450 11.39 22.19 6.28
CA VAL A 450 11.54 22.55 7.72
C VAL A 450 10.46 23.59 8.06
N THR A 451 9.65 23.13 9.12
CA THR A 451 8.54 24.02 9.52
C THR A 451 8.67 24.35 11.01
N ALA A 452 8.31 25.69 11.33
CA ALA A 452 8.23 26.10 12.74
C ALA A 452 6.96 26.94 12.96
N GLN A 453 6.19 26.41 14.06
CA GLN A 453 4.95 27.12 14.42
C GLN A 453 3.99 27.18 13.23
N GLY A 454 4.03 26.13 12.42
CA GLY A 454 3.04 26.00 11.32
C GLY A 454 3.50 26.73 10.06
N ARG A 455 4.68 27.30 10.14
CA ARG A 455 5.12 28.06 8.93
C ARG A 455 6.31 27.34 8.29
N LEU A 456 6.28 27.39 6.98
CA LEU A 456 7.40 26.76 6.25
C LEU A 456 8.62 27.70 6.24
N LEU A 457 9.76 27.17 6.73
CA LEU A 457 10.97 28.05 6.82
C LEU A 457 11.93 27.70 5.67
N SER A 458 11.94 26.40 5.25
CA SER A 458 12.85 26.05 4.14
C SER A 458 12.30 24.83 3.39
N CYS A 459 12.66 24.87 2.07
CA CYS A 459 12.37 23.72 1.20
C CYS A 459 13.61 23.39 0.35
N THR A 460 14.23 22.22 0.80
CA THR A 460 15.46 21.83 0.07
C THR A 460 15.18 20.58 -0.78
N MET A 461 15.62 20.74 -2.07
CA MET A 461 15.39 19.58 -2.97
C MET A 461 16.75 18.97 -3.36
N ASN A 462 16.84 17.58 -3.44
CA ASN A 462 18.12 16.86 -3.69
C ASN A 462 18.59 17.08 -5.14
N ARG A 463 17.78 17.78 -6.08
CA ARG A 463 18.21 18.11 -7.45
C ARG A 463 17.66 19.49 -7.84
N GLN A 464 18.38 19.99 -8.98
CA GLN A 464 17.75 21.22 -9.53
C GLN A 464 16.33 20.94 -10.04
N ALA A 465 15.51 20.56 -9.03
CA ALA A 465 14.12 20.29 -9.43
C ALA A 465 13.56 21.51 -10.19
N SER A 466 12.89 21.18 -11.30
CA SER A 466 12.20 22.30 -11.98
C SER A 466 11.32 23.10 -11.01
N ALA A 467 11.17 24.32 -11.25
CA ALA A 467 10.30 25.20 -10.43
C ALA A 467 8.90 24.57 -10.26
N ASP A 468 8.44 23.85 -11.29
CA ASP A 468 7.10 23.23 -11.20
C ASP A 468 7.08 22.09 -10.17
N LEU A 469 8.12 21.29 -10.22
CA LEU A 469 8.16 20.18 -9.24
C LEU A 469 8.29 20.71 -7.81
N ARG A 470 9.12 21.71 -7.67
CA ARG A 470 9.23 22.31 -6.33
C ARG A 470 7.89 22.84 -5.84
N ARG A 471 7.18 23.53 -6.75
CA ARG A 471 5.85 24.06 -6.36
C ARG A 471 4.89 22.92 -6.01
N THR A 472 4.97 21.89 -6.77
CA THR A 472 4.07 20.75 -6.49
C THR A 472 4.40 20.12 -5.13
N MET A 473 5.66 19.92 -4.80
CA MET A 473 6.03 19.28 -3.51
C MET A 473 5.67 20.19 -2.35
N LEU A 474 5.85 21.48 -2.61
CA LEU A 474 5.48 22.42 -1.52
C LEU A 474 3.97 22.36 -1.25
N THR A 475 3.25 22.43 -2.32
CA THR A 475 1.80 22.33 -2.13
C THR A 475 1.42 21.03 -1.39
N HIS A 476 2.13 20.04 -1.72
CA HIS A 476 1.81 18.75 -1.06
C HIS A 476 2.17 18.79 0.42
N HIS A 477 3.28 19.28 0.67
CA HIS A 477 3.66 19.35 2.10
C HIS A 477 2.65 20.19 2.89
N GLN A 478 2.23 21.29 2.36
CA GLN A 478 1.34 22.20 3.12
C GLN A 478 -0.02 21.57 3.35
N GLU A 479 -0.37 20.69 2.51
CA GLU A 479 -1.75 20.17 2.61
C GLU A 479 -1.75 18.76 3.24
N ARG A 480 -0.73 18.29 3.65
CA ARG A 480 -0.63 16.89 4.11
C ARG A 480 -1.52 16.66 5.34
N ASN A 481 -1.32 17.54 6.31
CA ASN A 481 -2.15 17.34 7.52
C ASN A 481 -3.64 17.32 7.16
N GLU A 482 -3.88 18.16 6.16
CA GLU A 482 -5.30 18.14 5.73
C GLU A 482 -5.68 16.80 5.09
N LEU A 483 -4.74 16.21 4.41
CA LEU A 483 -5.02 14.91 3.76
C LEU A 483 -5.24 13.81 4.81
N VAL A 484 -4.30 13.83 5.78
CA VAL A 484 -4.46 12.80 6.83
C VAL A 484 -5.79 13.03 7.57
N ALA A 485 -6.04 14.30 7.71
CA ALA A 485 -7.31 14.59 8.42
C ALA A 485 -8.51 14.25 7.54
N ALA A 486 -8.30 14.46 6.23
CA ALA A 486 -9.43 14.19 5.31
C ALA A 486 -9.81 12.70 5.36
N GLY A 487 -8.79 11.82 5.49
CA GLY A 487 -9.12 10.39 5.59
C GLY A 487 -10.07 10.10 6.75
N GLY A 488 -9.74 10.73 7.94
CA GLY A 488 -10.67 10.56 9.08
C GLY A 488 -12.06 11.12 8.81
N GLN A 489 -12.08 12.17 8.01
CA GLN A 489 -13.40 12.78 7.74
C GLN A 489 -14.19 11.97 6.71
N LEU A 490 -13.50 11.27 5.70
CA LEU A 490 -14.16 10.62 4.54
C LEU A 490 -14.78 9.30 4.97
N SER A 491 -14.88 9.07 6.34
CA SER A 491 -15.63 7.87 6.77
C SER A 491 -16.33 8.13 8.11
N GLY A 492 -16.11 9.34 8.55
CA GLY A 492 -16.56 9.59 9.94
C GLY A 492 -18.09 9.64 10.03
N PHE A 493 -18.73 10.33 9.06
CA PHE A 493 -20.20 10.43 9.15
C PHE A 493 -20.87 9.08 8.85
N ALA A 494 -20.40 8.44 7.77
CA ALA A 494 -21.02 7.13 7.44
C ALA A 494 -20.86 6.14 8.58
N ASN A 495 -19.64 6.09 9.16
CA ASN A 495 -19.46 5.18 10.32
C ASN A 495 -20.32 5.61 11.52
N GLY A 496 -20.41 6.91 11.65
CA GLY A 496 -21.27 7.41 12.75
C GLY A 496 -22.73 6.97 12.59
N VAL A 497 -23.21 7.12 11.34
CA VAL A 497 -24.62 6.70 11.10
C VAL A 497 -24.76 5.20 11.37
N VAL A 498 -23.88 4.37 10.88
CA VAL A 498 -24.00 2.91 11.04
C VAL A 498 -23.84 2.53 12.52
N ALA A 499 -22.93 3.23 13.24
CA ALA A 499 -22.64 2.85 14.64
C ALA A 499 -23.82 3.21 15.55
N HIS A 500 -24.60 4.19 15.21
CA HIS A 500 -25.63 4.66 16.17
C HIS A 500 -27.01 4.11 15.79
N MET A 501 -27.01 3.35 14.71
CA MET A 501 -28.27 2.63 14.40
C MET A 501 -28.08 1.12 14.65
N ASP A 502 -28.75 0.58 15.75
CA ASP A 502 -28.46 -0.76 16.30
C ASP A 502 -28.60 -1.84 15.22
N GLY A 503 -29.68 -1.72 14.37
CA GLY A 503 -29.87 -2.76 13.33
C GLY A 503 -28.70 -2.78 12.32
N LEU A 504 -28.24 -1.61 11.93
CA LEU A 504 -27.14 -1.55 10.94
C LEU A 504 -25.81 -2.02 11.57
N LYS A 505 -25.56 -1.51 12.76
CA LYS A 505 -24.31 -1.94 13.42
C LYS A 505 -24.27 -3.46 13.60
N GLN A 506 -25.39 -4.04 14.10
CA GLN A 506 -25.41 -5.51 14.30
C GLN A 506 -25.18 -6.23 12.96
N PHE A 507 -25.83 -5.62 11.92
CA PHE A 507 -25.65 -6.28 10.60
C PHE A 507 -24.18 -6.19 10.16
N LEU A 508 -23.59 -4.97 10.23
CA LEU A 508 -22.17 -4.82 9.89
C LEU A 508 -21.29 -5.78 10.69
N ASP A 509 -21.43 -5.86 12.02
CA ASP A 509 -20.61 -6.74 12.87
C ASP A 509 -20.76 -8.21 12.46
N ARG A 510 -22.02 -8.59 12.22
CA ARG A 510 -22.24 -10.01 11.83
C ARG A 510 -21.54 -10.31 10.50
N THR A 511 -21.75 -9.37 9.53
CA THR A 511 -21.14 -9.62 8.22
C THR A 511 -19.60 -9.67 8.34
N MET A 512 -19.01 -8.74 9.11
CA MET A 512 -17.54 -8.75 9.27
C MET A 512 -17.08 -10.04 9.97
N ARG A 513 -17.78 -10.54 10.96
CA ARG A 513 -17.40 -11.81 11.61
C ARG A 513 -17.46 -12.98 10.62
N GLN A 514 -18.39 -12.86 9.65
CA GLN A 514 -18.52 -13.99 8.71
C GLN A 514 -17.45 -13.90 7.61
N THR A 515 -16.94 -12.73 7.40
CA THR A 515 -15.96 -12.57 6.31
C THR A 515 -14.58 -13.09 6.75
N ILE A 516 -14.33 -13.17 8.06
CA ILE A 516 -12.99 -13.56 8.53
C ILE A 516 -12.70 -15.03 8.14
N PRO A 517 -13.58 -15.91 8.43
CA PRO A 517 -13.26 -17.30 8.06
C PRO A 517 -13.15 -17.47 6.53
N VAL A 518 -13.94 -16.64 5.78
CA VAL A 518 -13.81 -16.72 4.31
C VAL A 518 -12.39 -16.29 3.88
N ALA A 519 -11.94 -15.16 4.42
CA ALA A 519 -10.56 -14.73 4.10
C ALA A 519 -9.52 -15.78 4.54
N ASP A 520 -9.75 -16.35 5.74
CA ASP A 520 -8.78 -17.38 6.23
C ASP A 520 -8.75 -18.57 5.27
N SER A 521 -9.88 -18.97 4.85
CA SER A 521 -9.91 -20.17 3.98
C SER A 521 -9.27 -19.85 2.62
N LEU A 522 -9.62 -18.66 2.08
CA LEU A 522 -9.08 -18.34 0.75
C LEU A 522 -7.55 -18.29 0.78
N PHE A 523 -6.98 -17.68 1.78
CA PHE A 523 -5.52 -17.45 1.74
C PHE A 523 -4.78 -18.67 2.31
N ARG A 524 -5.40 -19.34 3.25
CA ARG A 524 -4.77 -20.61 3.66
C ARG A 524 -4.67 -21.60 2.50
N ASP A 525 -5.77 -21.73 1.73
CA ASP A 525 -5.73 -22.69 0.61
C ASP A 525 -4.70 -22.26 -0.43
N THR A 526 -4.67 -20.99 -0.65
CA THR A 526 -3.68 -20.52 -1.65
C THR A 526 -2.26 -20.66 -1.10
N ALA A 527 -2.06 -20.29 0.18
CA ALA A 527 -0.71 -20.36 0.81
C ALA A 527 -0.14 -21.78 0.79
N LEU A 528 -1.02 -22.74 0.81
CA LEU A 528 -0.48 -24.12 0.96
C LEU A 528 -0.70 -24.90 -0.33
N TRP A 529 -0.91 -24.16 -1.39
CA TRP A 529 -1.12 -24.79 -2.70
C TRP A 529 -0.02 -25.81 -3.02
N PRO A 530 1.24 -25.53 -2.63
CA PRO A 530 2.31 -26.46 -3.01
C PRO A 530 2.35 -27.68 -2.08
N SER A 531 1.39 -27.81 -1.20
CA SER A 531 1.41 -29.02 -0.34
C SER A 531 1.21 -30.28 -1.18
N ARG A 532 1.64 -31.40 -0.68
CA ARG A 532 1.63 -32.67 -1.43
C ARG A 532 0.20 -33.06 -1.84
N ASP A 533 -0.74 -32.82 -0.93
CA ASP A 533 -2.15 -33.18 -1.22
C ASP A 533 -3.08 -32.41 -0.27
N GLN A 534 -4.43 -32.58 -0.48
CA GLN A 534 -5.40 -31.81 0.31
C GLN A 534 -5.31 -32.15 1.81
N ALA A 535 -5.04 -33.48 2.11
CA ALA A 535 -4.91 -33.85 3.54
C ALA A 535 -3.74 -33.10 4.20
N SER A 536 -2.62 -32.97 3.44
CA SER A 536 -1.46 -32.24 4.00
C SER A 536 -1.80 -30.75 4.18
N THR A 537 -2.57 -30.21 3.23
CA THR A 537 -2.97 -28.80 3.38
C THR A 537 -3.77 -28.58 4.66
N GLU A 538 -4.78 -29.45 4.91
CA GLU A 538 -5.60 -29.27 6.13
C GLU A 538 -4.76 -29.49 7.39
N HIS A 539 -3.91 -30.63 7.32
CA HIS A 539 -3.08 -30.96 8.51
C HIS A 539 -2.12 -29.81 8.83
N CYS A 540 -1.45 -29.29 7.83
CA CYS A 540 -0.44 -28.23 8.09
C CYS A 540 -1.15 -26.91 8.42
N GLY A 541 -2.25 -26.62 7.75
CA GLY A 541 -3.03 -25.43 8.14
C GLY A 541 -3.36 -25.39 9.63
N GLU A 542 -3.73 -26.59 10.12
CA GLU A 542 -4.08 -26.64 11.56
C GLU A 542 -2.83 -26.48 12.44
N LEU A 543 -1.72 -27.15 12.07
CA LEU A 543 -0.50 -27.09 12.91
C LEU A 543 0.06 -25.67 12.95
N MET A 544 -0.17 -24.89 11.85
CA MET A 544 0.53 -23.59 11.74
C MET A 544 -0.40 -22.46 12.22
N SER A 545 -1.56 -22.73 12.74
CA SER A 545 -2.57 -21.68 13.02
C SER A 545 -2.10 -20.76 14.15
N GLU A 546 -1.17 -21.36 15.04
CA GLU A 546 -0.83 -20.49 16.18
C GLU A 546 0.65 -20.09 16.11
N ASP A 547 1.46 -21.14 15.64
CA ASP A 547 2.90 -20.82 15.80
C ASP A 547 3.60 -20.91 14.44
N GLY A 548 2.81 -20.58 13.43
CA GLY A 548 3.44 -20.54 12.08
C GLY A 548 4.06 -21.87 11.68
N LEU A 549 5.40 -21.82 11.27
CA LEU A 549 5.99 -23.02 10.64
C LEU A 549 6.72 -23.85 11.70
N ILE A 550 6.79 -23.45 12.89
CA ILE A 550 7.65 -24.13 13.88
C ILE A 550 7.11 -25.53 14.16
N PRO A 551 5.78 -25.70 14.31
CA PRO A 551 5.31 -27.07 14.59
C PRO A 551 5.56 -28.02 13.41
N VAL A 552 5.64 -27.49 12.25
CA VAL A 552 5.92 -28.35 11.08
C VAL A 552 7.42 -28.63 10.98
N LEU A 553 8.19 -27.64 11.37
CA LEU A 553 9.66 -27.80 11.19
C LEU A 553 10.28 -28.50 12.39
N GLY A 554 9.67 -28.41 13.52
CA GLY A 554 10.13 -29.19 14.69
C GLY A 554 11.16 -28.41 15.51
N SER A 555 11.73 -27.28 14.95
CA SER A 555 12.71 -26.56 15.80
C SER A 555 12.89 -25.13 15.28
N ALA A 556 13.28 -24.22 16.18
CA ALA A 556 13.57 -22.81 15.82
C ALA A 556 14.83 -22.71 14.95
N ARG A 557 15.75 -23.65 15.26
CA ARG A 557 16.98 -23.64 14.43
C ARG A 557 16.66 -23.88 12.95
N LEU A 558 15.87 -24.94 12.68
CA LEU A 558 15.53 -25.21 11.27
C LEU A 558 14.73 -24.04 10.68
N LEU A 559 13.92 -23.36 11.49
CA LEU A 559 13.19 -22.17 10.98
C LEU A 559 14.16 -21.08 10.54
N ASN A 560 15.19 -20.81 11.37
CA ASN A 560 16.17 -19.79 10.98
C ASN A 560 16.94 -20.19 9.72
N SER A 561 17.28 -21.53 9.65
CA SER A 561 17.98 -21.99 8.44
C SER A 561 17.08 -21.84 7.20
N LEU A 562 15.77 -22.14 7.43
CA LEU A 562 14.84 -21.97 6.27
C LEU A 562 14.75 -20.51 5.88
N ALA A 563 14.69 -19.60 6.83
CA ALA A 563 14.65 -18.16 6.51
C ALA A 563 15.90 -17.74 5.73
N LEU A 564 17.10 -18.22 6.18
CA LEU A 564 18.33 -17.84 5.46
C LEU A 564 18.33 -18.44 4.05
N LEU A 565 17.82 -19.70 3.99
CA LEU A 565 17.77 -20.31 2.64
C LEU A 565 16.90 -19.49 1.70
N GLY A 566 15.68 -19.02 2.16
CA GLY A 566 14.80 -18.18 1.32
C GLY A 566 15.48 -16.88 0.90
N LEU A 567 16.21 -16.23 1.84
CA LEU A 567 16.85 -14.93 1.52
C LEU A 567 18.00 -15.13 0.52
N ALA A 568 18.80 -16.20 0.75
CA ALA A 568 19.99 -16.40 -0.11
C ALA A 568 19.58 -16.81 -1.53
N THR A 569 18.54 -17.69 -1.58
CA THR A 569 18.17 -18.17 -2.94
C THR A 569 17.41 -17.07 -3.69
N GLY A 570 16.71 -16.19 -2.96
CA GLY A 570 16.03 -15.05 -3.62
C GLY A 570 17.03 -14.10 -4.28
N ILE A 571 18.27 -14.04 -3.69
CA ILE A 571 19.28 -13.10 -4.25
C ILE A 571 20.03 -13.80 -5.38
N ASP A 572 20.50 -15.05 -5.01
CA ASP A 572 21.27 -15.83 -6.00
C ASP A 572 21.04 -17.32 -5.78
N PRO A 573 20.35 -17.90 -6.77
CA PRO A 573 19.97 -19.31 -6.54
C PRO A 573 21.14 -20.26 -6.79
N ASP A 574 22.33 -19.79 -7.17
CA ASP A 574 23.51 -20.66 -7.34
C ASP A 574 23.88 -21.36 -6.02
N ARG A 575 23.94 -22.66 -6.09
CA ARG A 575 24.09 -23.49 -4.87
C ARG A 575 25.39 -23.13 -4.15
N SER A 576 26.48 -22.96 -4.91
CA SER A 576 27.77 -22.63 -4.26
C SER A 576 27.70 -21.30 -3.51
N ARG A 577 27.03 -20.38 -4.14
CA ARG A 577 26.91 -19.06 -3.45
C ARG A 577 26.03 -19.18 -2.20
N VAL A 578 24.99 -19.96 -2.30
CA VAL A 578 24.12 -20.15 -1.12
C VAL A 578 24.90 -20.86 -0.01
N ALA A 579 25.64 -21.81 -0.36
CA ALA A 579 26.44 -22.54 0.65
C ALA A 579 27.42 -21.59 1.34
N GLU A 580 27.98 -20.69 0.50
CA GLU A 580 28.92 -19.72 1.11
C GLU A 580 28.21 -18.83 2.14
N VAL A 581 27.02 -18.35 1.78
CA VAL A 581 26.27 -17.50 2.72
C VAL A 581 25.95 -18.29 4.00
N PHE A 582 25.56 -19.60 3.86
CA PHE A 582 25.24 -20.42 5.05
C PHE A 582 26.49 -20.58 5.93
N ALA A 583 27.59 -20.85 5.27
CA ALA A 583 28.82 -21.07 6.07
C ALA A 583 29.20 -19.79 6.83
N SER A 584 29.01 -18.64 6.19
CA SER A 584 29.39 -17.38 6.85
C SER A 584 28.49 -17.08 8.05
N ARG A 585 27.38 -17.81 8.17
CA ARG A 585 26.45 -17.50 9.29
C ARG A 585 26.39 -18.67 10.27
N GLY A 586 27.24 -19.62 9.96
CA GLY A 586 27.35 -20.73 10.93
C GLY A 586 26.25 -21.78 10.71
N PHE A 587 25.60 -21.77 9.50
CA PHE A 587 24.59 -22.82 9.23
C PHE A 587 25.14 -23.84 8.24
N ASP A 588 24.50 -25.09 8.29
CA ASP A 588 24.89 -26.17 7.35
C ASP A 588 23.79 -26.38 6.30
N LEU A 589 24.19 -26.06 5.01
CA LEU A 589 23.16 -26.10 3.95
C LEU A 589 22.66 -27.53 3.72
N GLU A 590 23.55 -28.49 3.78
CA GLU A 590 23.10 -29.87 3.48
C GLU A 590 22.21 -30.42 4.60
N TRP A 591 22.67 -30.19 5.81
CA TRP A 591 21.78 -30.59 6.92
C TRP A 591 20.39 -29.98 6.77
N THR A 592 20.32 -28.65 6.45
CA THR A 592 19.01 -27.96 6.33
C THR A 592 18.17 -28.63 5.23
N LEU A 593 18.80 -28.93 4.06
CA LEU A 593 18.04 -29.54 2.95
C LEU A 593 17.54 -30.93 3.34
N ASP A 594 18.31 -31.71 4.08
CA ASP A 594 17.86 -33.05 4.53
C ASP A 594 16.68 -32.94 5.50
N GLN A 595 16.80 -31.94 6.38
CA GLN A 595 15.70 -31.81 7.37
C GLN A 595 14.41 -31.35 6.67
N LEU A 596 14.56 -30.48 5.69
CA LEU A 596 13.33 -30.03 5.00
C LEU A 596 12.73 -31.20 4.21
N ASP A 597 13.53 -32.09 3.64
CA ASP A 597 12.99 -33.28 2.97
C ASP A 597 12.24 -34.19 3.96
N ALA A 598 12.83 -34.29 5.09
CA ALA A 598 12.14 -35.13 6.10
C ALA A 598 10.78 -34.52 6.47
N CYS A 599 10.77 -33.20 6.61
CA CYS A 599 9.48 -32.57 6.96
C CYS A 599 8.46 -32.78 5.84
N TRP A 600 8.90 -32.64 4.59
CA TRP A 600 7.98 -32.89 3.46
C TRP A 600 7.39 -34.30 3.51
N HIS A 601 8.19 -35.29 3.77
CA HIS A 601 7.69 -36.68 3.83
C HIS A 601 6.74 -36.89 5.01
N THR A 602 7.04 -36.14 6.09
CA THR A 602 6.21 -36.34 7.30
C THR A 602 4.90 -35.54 7.19
N HIS A 603 5.10 -34.35 6.72
CA HIS A 603 3.90 -33.48 6.87
C HIS A 603 3.34 -33.12 5.48
N GLY A 604 4.16 -33.39 4.42
CA GLY A 604 3.75 -32.98 3.05
C GLY A 604 4.00 -31.49 2.80
N TYR A 605 4.75 -30.79 3.81
CA TYR A 605 5.09 -29.36 3.72
C TYR A 605 6.24 -29.06 4.70
N PRO A 606 7.05 -28.01 4.32
CA PRO A 606 7.09 -27.13 3.13
C PRO A 606 7.49 -27.88 1.87
N PRO A 607 7.19 -27.30 0.60
CA PRO A 607 7.55 -27.99 -0.65
C PRO A 607 9.04 -28.32 -0.72
N ARG A 608 9.24 -29.48 -1.49
CA ARG A 608 10.64 -29.92 -1.64
C ARG A 608 11.46 -28.85 -2.37
N VAL A 609 12.66 -28.69 -1.79
CA VAL A 609 13.58 -27.76 -2.51
C VAL A 609 14.07 -28.45 -3.79
N THR A 610 13.74 -27.81 -4.91
CA THR A 610 14.27 -28.39 -6.16
C THR A 610 15.79 -28.23 -6.24
N ARG A 611 16.45 -29.48 -6.45
CA ARG A 611 17.93 -29.48 -6.43
C ARG A 611 18.46 -29.78 -7.84
N SER A 612 19.10 -28.75 -8.37
CA SER A 612 19.99 -29.04 -9.52
C SER A 612 21.46 -28.85 -9.14
N PRO A 613 22.34 -29.58 -9.87
CA PRO A 613 23.76 -29.46 -9.49
C PRO A 613 24.19 -28.00 -9.32
N GLU A 614 23.43 -27.09 -9.96
CA GLU A 614 23.97 -25.71 -9.92
C GLU A 614 22.96 -24.76 -9.28
N LEU A 615 21.69 -25.20 -9.13
CA LEU A 615 20.70 -24.17 -8.69
C LEU A 615 19.82 -24.77 -7.59
N LEU A 616 19.55 -23.83 -6.63
CA LEU A 616 18.59 -24.21 -5.58
C LEU A 616 17.36 -23.30 -5.68
N LEU A 617 16.19 -23.98 -5.79
CA LEU A 617 14.96 -23.15 -5.74
C LEU A 617 14.11 -23.54 -4.53
N SER A 618 14.02 -22.46 -3.64
CA SER A 618 13.23 -22.74 -2.42
C SER A 618 11.91 -21.99 -2.48
N LEU A 619 10.75 -22.69 -1.99
CA LEU A 619 9.38 -22.13 -2.05
C LEU A 619 9.04 -21.44 -0.73
N VAL A 620 9.94 -21.58 0.32
CA VAL A 620 9.61 -20.95 1.61
C VAL A 620 10.59 -19.78 1.83
#